data_AF-A0A1F1EEP9-F1
#
_entry.id   AF-A0A1F1EEP9-F1
#
_cell.length_a   1.000
_cell.length_b   1.000
_cell.length_c   1.000
_cell.angle_alpha   90.00
_cell.angle_beta   90.00
_cell.angle_gamma   90.00
#
_symmetry.space_group_name_H-M   'P 1'
#
loop_
_entity.id
_entity.type
_entity.pdbx_description
1 polymer ?
#
loop_
_entity_poly.entity_id
_entity_poly.type
_entity_poly.pdbx_seq_one_letter_code
_entity_poly.pdbx_strand_id
1 'polypeptide(L)'
;MNLSKKYLSTVALALLCAAVLPSCKGDDKKDQPTPPPAEEKSLIASLTVMAEDLTDASKSEVTTQYTYDKEGRVSSMAVSMKTNDGTHSETLSITYGNGTISVPVSSEPLVFKTNTSGYITGQKTSGDESFFSASYDSEGHLLSLKRDEQGLYTFKWNGDLISERQLTIGESQGMTSHTTFTYGKVKDPAGLMVLYIPEFSDMPLPGAWFGKTPTYLPSKRVSTLKMPVSNLPVEMTTTYDYTLDAKGRPVKIVTTDDLQSKSKDFIPDFTGKIRRTTFTITYK
;
A
#
# COMPACT_ATOMS: atom_id res chain seq x y z
N MET A 1 -22.42 9.37 10.08
CA MET A 1 -21.65 8.17 10.49
C MET A 1 -20.19 8.44 10.18
N ASN A 2 -19.28 8.18 11.11
CA ASN A 2 -17.83 8.27 10.83
C ASN A 2 -17.44 7.24 9.77
N LEU A 3 -16.29 7.43 9.10
CA LEU A 3 -15.54 6.31 8.52
C LEU A 3 -15.54 5.18 9.54
N SER A 4 -16.14 4.04 9.19
CA SER A 4 -16.62 3.14 10.23
C SER A 4 -15.45 2.58 11.04
N LYS A 5 -15.59 2.55 12.37
CA LYS A 5 -14.55 2.12 13.32
C LYS A 5 -13.87 0.79 12.95
N LYS A 6 -14.55 -0.08 12.20
CA LYS A 6 -14.05 -1.36 11.68
C LYS A 6 -12.77 -1.29 10.85
N TYR A 7 -12.37 -0.13 10.32
CA TYR A 7 -11.14 -0.02 9.52
C TYR A 7 -9.94 0.57 10.28
N LEU A 8 -10.09 1.08 11.52
CA LEU A 8 -8.98 1.72 12.25
C LEU A 8 -9.11 1.80 13.80
N SER A 9 -10.14 1.24 14.46
CA SER A 9 -10.29 1.37 15.92
C SER A 9 -11.16 0.31 16.64
N THR A 10 -10.58 -0.31 17.67
CA THR A 10 -11.29 -0.98 18.78
C THR A 10 -10.97 -0.25 20.12
N VAL A 11 -11.87 -0.33 21.12
CA VAL A 11 -12.14 0.72 22.15
C VAL A 11 -12.42 0.06 23.53
N ALA A 12 -12.11 0.58 24.73
CA ALA A 12 -11.92 1.97 25.20
C ALA A 12 -10.98 2.18 26.43
N LEU A 13 -10.45 3.41 26.54
CA LEU A 13 -10.35 4.31 27.74
C LEU A 13 -10.27 3.73 29.18
N ALA A 14 -9.17 4.09 29.88
CA ALA A 14 -9.19 4.46 31.31
C ALA A 14 -8.08 5.48 31.63
N LEU A 15 -8.35 6.42 32.55
CA LEU A 15 -7.49 7.57 32.89
C LEU A 15 -6.20 7.21 33.63
N LEU A 16 -5.11 7.97 33.41
CA LEU A 16 -4.40 8.70 34.47
C LEU A 16 -3.37 9.72 33.95
N CYS A 17 -3.19 10.81 34.70
CA CYS A 17 -2.31 11.94 34.38
C CYS A 17 -0.83 11.65 34.74
N ALA A 18 0.13 12.21 33.98
CA ALA A 18 1.38 12.70 34.55
C ALA A 18 2.15 13.71 33.65
N ALA A 19 2.68 14.73 34.32
CA ALA A 19 3.55 15.83 33.90
C ALA A 19 4.56 15.65 32.73
N VAL A 20 4.54 16.66 31.83
CA VAL A 20 5.66 17.54 31.43
C VAL A 20 7.09 17.12 31.81
N LEU A 21 8.00 17.08 30.82
CA LEU A 21 9.31 17.75 30.89
C LEU A 21 9.85 18.11 29.48
N PRO A 22 10.30 19.36 29.24
CA PRO A 22 11.14 19.68 28.09
C PRO A 22 12.60 19.31 28.40
N SER A 23 13.28 18.60 27.50
CA SER A 23 14.72 18.34 27.62
C SER A 23 15.46 18.79 26.37
N CYS A 24 15.99 20.00 26.42
CA CYS A 24 17.07 20.44 25.54
C CYS A 24 18.42 20.11 26.19
N LYS A 25 19.07 19.03 25.75
CA LYS A 25 20.53 18.98 25.62
C LYS A 25 20.86 18.24 24.33
N GLY A 26 21.76 18.81 23.55
CA GLY A 26 22.17 18.24 22.27
C GLY A 26 23.20 17.14 22.46
N ASP A 27 23.05 16.08 21.68
CA ASP A 27 24.11 15.16 21.27
C ASP A 27 23.91 14.88 19.78
N ASP A 28 25.00 14.49 19.12
CA ASP A 28 25.19 14.35 17.67
C ASP A 28 23.94 14.14 16.81
N LYS A 29 23.83 14.94 15.73
CA LYS A 29 22.96 14.64 14.58
C LYS A 29 23.50 13.41 13.84
N LYS A 30 23.33 12.23 14.43
CA LYS A 30 23.23 10.99 13.67
C LYS A 30 22.00 11.13 12.78
N ASP A 31 22.17 10.97 11.48
CA ASP A 31 21.06 11.04 10.54
C ASP A 31 19.96 10.08 10.99
N GLN A 32 18.78 10.64 11.25
CA GLN A 32 17.66 9.85 11.74
C GLN A 32 17.28 8.85 10.66
N PRO A 33 17.16 7.54 10.99
CA PRO A 33 16.76 6.54 10.01
C PRO A 33 15.33 6.83 9.54
N THR A 34 15.26 7.43 8.34
CA THR A 34 14.04 7.88 7.66
C THR A 34 14.10 7.36 6.22
N PRO A 35 12.95 7.09 5.58
CA PRO A 35 12.94 6.57 4.21
C PRO A 35 13.84 7.39 3.30
N PRO A 36 14.59 6.78 2.37
CA PRO A 36 15.47 7.50 1.47
C PRO A 36 14.65 8.52 0.68
N PRO A 37 15.18 9.74 0.48
CA PRO A 37 14.46 10.77 -0.26
C PRO A 37 14.24 10.31 -1.70
N ALA A 38 13.03 10.51 -2.21
CA ALA A 38 12.74 10.26 -3.61
C ALA A 38 13.38 11.37 -4.47
N GLU A 39 13.95 10.99 -5.62
CA GLU A 39 14.48 11.98 -6.57
C GLU A 39 13.40 12.96 -7.02
N GLU A 40 13.73 14.23 -7.24
CA GLU A 40 12.72 15.27 -7.56
C GLU A 40 11.84 14.90 -8.77
N LYS A 41 12.43 14.27 -9.80
CA LYS A 41 11.72 13.80 -11.01
C LYS A 41 10.64 12.74 -10.75
N SER A 42 10.72 12.08 -9.61
CA SER A 42 9.88 10.98 -9.13
C SER A 42 8.78 11.41 -8.16
N LEU A 43 8.82 12.64 -7.65
CA LEU A 43 7.85 13.15 -6.69
C LEU A 43 6.47 13.31 -7.35
N ILE A 44 5.46 12.70 -6.74
CA ILE A 44 4.07 12.77 -7.18
C ILE A 44 3.32 13.82 -6.35
N ALA A 45 2.76 14.83 -7.01
CA ALA A 45 1.88 15.80 -6.36
C ALA A 45 0.55 15.15 -5.96
N SER A 46 0.03 14.22 -6.76
CA SER A 46 -1.16 13.44 -6.41
C SER A 46 -1.24 12.09 -7.11
N LEU A 47 -1.93 11.16 -6.45
CA LEU A 47 -2.36 9.86 -6.98
C LEU A 47 -3.86 9.70 -6.76
N THR A 48 -4.62 9.57 -7.84
CA THR A 48 -6.04 9.21 -7.81
C THR A 48 -6.21 7.77 -8.26
N VAL A 49 -6.87 6.95 -7.45
CA VAL A 49 -7.24 5.56 -7.73
C VAL A 49 -8.76 5.48 -7.84
N MET A 50 -9.27 5.23 -9.04
CA MET A 50 -10.68 4.94 -9.29
C MET A 50 -10.84 3.45 -9.55
N ALA A 51 -11.60 2.75 -8.70
CA ALA A 51 -11.99 1.36 -8.92
C ALA A 51 -13.43 1.31 -9.44
N GLU A 52 -13.63 0.68 -10.59
CA GLU A 52 -14.92 0.39 -11.20
C GLU A 52 -15.15 -1.12 -11.19
N ASP A 53 -16.28 -1.55 -10.64
CA ASP A 53 -16.75 -2.92 -10.78
C ASP A 53 -17.57 -3.06 -12.06
N LEU A 54 -17.13 -3.94 -12.96
CA LEU A 54 -17.78 -4.14 -14.27
C LEU A 54 -19.02 -5.05 -14.20
N THR A 55 -19.36 -5.59 -13.03
CA THR A 55 -20.52 -6.47 -12.82
C THR A 55 -21.76 -5.71 -12.29
N ASP A 56 -21.57 -4.72 -11.42
CA ASP A 56 -22.65 -3.91 -10.82
C ASP A 56 -22.53 -2.40 -11.09
N ALA A 57 -21.51 -1.98 -11.86
CA ALA A 57 -21.19 -0.59 -12.19
C ALA A 57 -20.90 0.32 -10.98
N SER A 58 -20.69 -0.25 -9.78
CA SER A 58 -20.28 0.51 -8.60
C SER A 58 -18.87 1.08 -8.77
N LYS A 59 -18.66 2.27 -8.19
CA LYS A 59 -17.40 3.01 -8.31
C LYS A 59 -16.98 3.56 -6.96
N SER A 60 -15.69 3.46 -6.67
CA SER A 60 -15.02 4.22 -5.61
C SER A 60 -13.87 5.02 -6.22
N GLU A 61 -13.60 6.19 -5.65
CA GLU A 61 -12.49 7.04 -6.03
C GLU A 61 -11.77 7.51 -4.76
N VAL A 62 -10.46 7.28 -4.70
CA VAL A 62 -9.58 7.78 -3.64
C VAL A 62 -8.53 8.67 -4.28
N THR A 63 -8.43 9.91 -3.85
CA THR A 63 -7.36 10.83 -4.25
C THR A 63 -6.49 11.13 -3.05
N THR A 64 -5.18 10.93 -3.18
CA THR A 64 -4.18 11.36 -2.22
C THR A 64 -3.30 12.43 -2.86
N GLN A 65 -3.20 13.59 -2.21
CA GLN A 65 -2.26 14.65 -2.54
C GLN A 65 -1.09 14.61 -1.55
N TYR A 66 0.14 14.71 -2.04
CA TYR A 66 1.34 14.60 -1.21
C TYR A 66 2.05 15.95 -1.13
N THR A 67 2.40 16.38 0.09
CA THR A 67 3.38 17.45 0.29
C THR A 67 4.71 16.84 0.71
N TYR A 68 5.80 17.55 0.43
CA TYR A 68 7.14 17.10 0.72
C TYR A 68 7.87 18.08 1.66
N ASP A 69 8.77 17.57 2.48
CA ASP A 69 9.74 18.40 3.21
C ASP A 69 10.89 18.86 2.30
N LYS A 70 11.84 19.61 2.85
CA LYS A 70 13.01 20.12 2.11
C LYS A 70 13.99 19.01 1.72
N GLU A 71 13.92 17.84 2.35
CA GLU A 71 14.69 16.65 2.02
C GLU A 71 14.04 15.82 0.89
N GLY A 72 12.79 16.09 0.51
CA GLY A 72 12.05 15.33 -0.50
C GLY A 72 11.31 14.10 0.05
N ARG A 73 11.12 14.01 1.37
CA ARG A 73 10.28 13.00 2.03
C ARG A 73 8.85 13.52 2.16
N VAL A 74 7.85 12.63 2.20
CA VAL A 74 6.44 13.04 2.31
C VAL A 74 6.17 13.62 3.70
N SER A 75 5.74 14.88 3.75
CA SER A 75 5.47 15.64 4.99
C SER A 75 3.99 15.71 5.37
N SER A 76 3.09 15.52 4.39
CA SER A 76 1.65 15.37 4.63
C SER A 76 0.98 14.65 3.46
N MET A 77 -0.16 14.00 3.75
CA MET A 77 -1.06 13.41 2.77
C MET A 77 -2.47 13.96 3.00
N ALA A 78 -3.04 14.65 2.01
CA ALA A 78 -4.47 14.97 2.01
C ALA A 78 -5.21 13.87 1.23
N VAL A 79 -6.01 13.08 1.93
CA VAL A 79 -6.77 11.95 1.37
C VAL A 79 -8.23 12.35 1.24
N SER A 80 -8.81 12.15 0.05
CA SER A 80 -10.23 12.35 -0.23
C SER A 80 -10.79 11.08 -0.84
N MET A 81 -11.79 10.49 -0.19
CA MET A 81 -12.51 9.31 -0.66
C MET A 81 -13.93 9.71 -1.05
N LYS A 82 -14.33 9.32 -2.26
CA LYS A 82 -15.66 9.53 -2.82
C LYS A 82 -16.34 8.18 -3.04
N THR A 83 -17.49 8.01 -2.41
CA THR A 83 -18.38 6.85 -2.54
C THR A 83 -19.78 7.31 -2.94
N ASN A 84 -20.70 6.37 -3.10
CA ASN A 84 -22.12 6.69 -3.34
C ASN A 84 -22.75 7.48 -2.18
N ASP A 85 -22.21 7.37 -0.96
CA ASP A 85 -22.71 8.04 0.24
C ASP A 85 -22.16 9.47 0.43
N GLY A 86 -21.26 9.92 -0.46
CA GLY A 86 -20.68 11.26 -0.49
C GLY A 86 -19.16 11.27 -0.51
N THR A 87 -18.58 12.44 -0.22
CA THR A 87 -17.12 12.64 -0.13
C THR A 87 -16.69 12.80 1.32
N HIS A 88 -15.72 12.02 1.75
CA HIS A 88 -15.01 12.19 3.02
C HIS A 88 -13.57 12.62 2.75
N SER A 89 -12.98 13.48 3.58
CA SER A 89 -11.57 13.89 3.42
C SER A 89 -10.89 14.12 4.77
N GLU A 90 -9.62 13.75 4.85
CA GLU A 90 -8.75 13.92 6.02
C GLU A 90 -7.35 14.36 5.56
N THR A 91 -6.67 15.17 6.38
CA THR A 91 -5.28 15.58 6.13
C THR A 91 -4.39 15.01 7.22
N LEU A 92 -3.46 14.15 6.81
CA LEU A 92 -2.56 13.40 7.66
C LEU A 92 -1.17 14.04 7.60
N SER A 93 -0.77 14.75 8.65
CA SER A 93 0.62 15.24 8.79
C SER A 93 1.56 14.08 9.06
N ILE A 94 2.81 14.11 8.58
CA ILE A 94 3.78 13.03 8.80
C ILE A 94 4.97 13.59 9.58
N THR A 95 5.25 12.96 10.72
CA THR A 95 6.40 13.32 11.56
C THR A 95 7.41 12.18 11.58
N TYR A 96 8.64 12.49 11.22
CA TYR A 96 9.78 11.56 11.31
C TYR A 96 10.45 11.67 12.68
N GLY A 97 10.73 10.53 13.31
CA GLY A 97 11.44 10.42 14.58
C GLY A 97 12.58 9.41 14.49
N ASN A 98 13.32 9.24 15.59
CA ASN A 98 14.44 8.29 15.62
C ASN A 98 13.93 6.84 15.52
N GLY A 99 14.00 6.26 14.32
CA GLY A 99 13.51 4.90 14.05
C GLY A 99 11.99 4.80 13.93
N THR A 100 11.28 5.91 13.69
CA THR A 100 9.81 5.92 13.61
C THR A 100 9.23 6.89 12.58
N ILE A 101 8.10 6.52 11.98
CA ILE A 101 7.23 7.41 11.20
C ILE A 101 5.90 7.51 11.95
N SER A 102 5.47 8.72 12.30
CA SER A 102 4.24 8.98 13.06
C SER A 102 3.22 9.70 12.19
N VAL A 103 2.01 9.16 12.12
CA VAL A 103 0.84 9.74 11.44
C VAL A 103 -0.24 10.00 12.50
N PRO A 104 -0.57 11.25 12.84
CA PRO A 104 -1.64 11.55 13.79
C PRO A 104 -2.98 11.24 13.13
N VAL A 105 -3.71 10.27 13.68
CA VAL A 105 -5.13 10.08 13.39
C VAL A 105 -5.96 10.51 14.60
N SER A 106 -7.24 10.78 14.39
CA SER A 106 -8.10 11.56 15.30
C SER A 106 -8.21 11.14 16.78
N SER A 107 -7.75 9.95 17.19
CA SER A 107 -7.75 9.49 18.59
C SER A 107 -6.35 9.24 19.17
N GLU A 108 -5.44 8.60 18.42
CA GLU A 108 -4.06 8.31 18.82
C GLU A 108 -3.16 8.32 17.57
N PRO A 109 -1.87 8.69 17.66
CA PRO A 109 -0.98 8.63 16.51
C PRO A 109 -0.67 7.17 16.11
N LEU A 110 -0.86 6.87 14.83
CA LEU A 110 -0.36 5.65 14.20
C LEU A 110 1.16 5.78 14.06
N VAL A 111 1.92 5.04 14.89
CA VAL A 111 3.38 5.09 14.90
C VAL A 111 3.95 3.81 14.30
N PHE A 112 4.66 3.94 13.19
CA PHE A 112 5.43 2.87 12.57
C PHE A 112 6.86 2.84 13.10
N LYS A 113 7.40 1.64 13.33
CA LYS A 113 8.82 1.38 13.58
C LYS A 113 9.54 1.24 12.24
N THR A 114 10.78 1.71 12.14
CA THR A 114 11.61 1.57 10.94
C THR A 114 12.92 0.82 11.20
N ASN A 115 13.55 0.30 10.14
CA ASN A 115 14.93 -0.18 10.18
C ASN A 115 15.94 0.97 10.01
N THR A 116 17.24 0.66 9.99
CA THR A 116 18.33 1.64 9.79
C THR A 116 18.30 2.37 8.45
N SER A 117 17.61 1.82 7.44
CA SER A 117 17.37 2.45 6.14
C SER A 117 16.06 3.24 6.10
N GLY A 118 15.34 3.33 7.23
CA GLY A 118 14.08 4.05 7.35
C GLY A 118 12.85 3.34 6.79
N TYR A 119 12.97 2.10 6.30
CA TYR A 119 11.81 1.32 5.83
C TYR A 119 11.00 0.81 7.02
N ILE A 120 9.68 0.80 6.90
CA ILE A 120 8.77 0.35 7.97
C ILE A 120 9.00 -1.14 8.23
N THR A 121 9.20 -1.53 9.49
CA THR A 121 9.36 -2.92 9.93
C THR A 121 8.21 -3.42 10.78
N GLY A 122 7.42 -2.52 11.38
CA GLY A 122 6.31 -2.88 12.26
C GLY A 122 5.47 -1.69 12.68
N GLN A 123 4.33 -1.94 13.32
CA GLN A 123 3.59 -0.90 14.05
C GLN A 123 4.02 -0.91 15.52
N LYS A 124 4.17 0.28 16.12
CA LYS A 124 4.30 0.45 17.57
C LYS A 124 2.90 0.44 18.18
N THR A 125 2.59 -0.68 18.82
CA THR A 125 1.40 -0.90 19.65
C THR A 125 1.75 -0.67 21.12
N SER A 126 0.73 -0.62 21.99
CA SER A 126 0.87 -0.46 23.44
C SER A 126 1.17 -1.77 24.19
N GLY A 127 1.23 -2.91 23.48
CA GLY A 127 1.63 -4.22 23.99
C GLY A 127 2.59 -4.93 23.04
N ASP A 128 2.91 -6.20 23.33
CA ASP A 128 3.92 -6.97 22.58
C ASP A 128 3.45 -7.44 21.19
N GLU A 129 2.14 -7.51 20.95
CA GLU A 129 1.57 -7.90 19.66
C GLU A 129 1.66 -6.76 18.65
N SER A 130 2.35 -7.01 17.53
CA SER A 130 2.39 -6.08 16.40
C SER A 130 1.56 -6.64 15.25
N PHE A 131 0.40 -6.01 15.00
CA PHE A 131 -0.56 -6.36 13.96
C PHE A 131 -0.07 -6.03 12.53
N PHE A 132 1.09 -5.41 12.42
CA PHE A 132 1.77 -5.11 11.16
C PHE A 132 3.24 -5.50 11.30
N SER A 133 3.80 -6.24 10.36
CA SER A 133 5.25 -6.45 10.29
C SER A 133 5.75 -6.58 8.86
N ALA A 134 6.98 -6.14 8.60
CA ALA A 134 7.60 -6.22 7.30
C ALA A 134 9.08 -6.65 7.41
N SER A 135 9.53 -7.47 6.46
CA SER A 135 10.91 -7.96 6.39
C SER A 135 11.54 -7.66 5.03
N TYR A 136 12.87 -7.57 5.01
CA TYR A 136 13.64 -7.12 3.86
C TYR A 136 14.88 -7.98 3.66
N ASP A 137 15.39 -8.05 2.44
CA ASP A 137 16.72 -8.58 2.16
C ASP A 137 17.82 -7.53 2.43
N SER A 138 19.07 -7.89 2.18
CA SER A 138 20.23 -7.00 2.34
C SER A 138 20.28 -5.85 1.33
N GLU A 139 19.54 -5.92 0.22
CA GLU A 139 19.44 -4.83 -0.75
C GLU A 139 18.29 -3.85 -0.43
N GLY A 140 17.41 -4.23 0.50
CA GLY A 140 16.25 -3.45 0.89
C GLY A 140 14.98 -3.78 0.10
N HIS A 141 14.94 -4.89 -0.64
CA HIS A 141 13.71 -5.38 -1.25
C HIS A 141 12.77 -5.96 -0.19
N LEU A 142 11.48 -5.66 -0.27
CA LEU A 142 10.45 -6.19 0.64
C LEU A 142 10.27 -7.70 0.42
N LEU A 143 10.56 -8.52 1.42
CA LEU A 143 10.39 -9.99 1.38
C LEU A 143 9.04 -10.44 1.91
N SER A 144 8.52 -9.79 2.95
CA SER A 144 7.21 -10.09 3.51
C SER A 144 6.54 -8.87 4.12
N LEU A 145 5.21 -8.91 4.16
CA LEU A 145 4.36 -7.92 4.81
C LEU A 145 3.16 -8.65 5.45
N LYS A 146 3.13 -8.73 6.78
CA LYS A 146 1.96 -9.20 7.55
C LYS A 146 1.08 -8.00 7.89
N ARG A 147 -0.23 -8.15 7.69
CA ARG A 147 -1.27 -7.23 8.13
C ARG A 147 -2.41 -8.00 8.77
N ASP A 148 -2.38 -8.12 10.09
CA ASP A 148 -3.46 -8.59 10.97
C ASP A 148 -4.35 -9.72 10.37
N GLU A 149 -5.68 -9.55 10.38
CA GLU A 149 -6.66 -10.44 9.73
C GLU A 149 -6.58 -10.43 8.19
N GLN A 150 -5.96 -9.41 7.58
CA GLN A 150 -5.83 -9.31 6.11
C GLN A 150 -4.81 -10.31 5.54
N GLY A 151 -3.91 -10.83 6.38
CA GLY A 151 -3.04 -11.96 6.05
C GLY A 151 -1.56 -11.61 5.88
N LEU A 152 -0.83 -12.55 5.26
CA LEU A 152 0.61 -12.46 5.01
C LEU A 152 0.87 -12.39 3.51
N TYR A 153 1.48 -11.29 3.08
CA TYR A 153 2.17 -11.19 1.80
C TYR A 153 3.61 -11.69 1.91
N THR A 154 4.06 -12.45 0.91
CA THR A 154 5.48 -12.72 0.63
C THR A 154 5.79 -12.41 -0.82
N PHE A 155 7.03 -11.99 -1.08
CA PHE A 155 7.49 -11.57 -2.41
C PHE A 155 8.78 -12.30 -2.76
N LYS A 156 8.96 -12.61 -4.05
CA LYS A 156 10.25 -13.00 -4.62
C LYS A 156 10.71 -11.95 -5.62
N TRP A 157 12.01 -11.73 -5.64
CA TRP A 157 12.65 -10.73 -6.50
C TRP A 157 13.61 -11.41 -7.48
N ASN A 158 13.79 -10.79 -8.64
CA ASN A 158 14.74 -11.18 -9.68
C ASN A 158 15.47 -9.91 -10.16
N GLY A 159 16.57 -9.57 -9.49
CA GLY A 159 17.08 -8.19 -9.48
C GLY A 159 16.03 -7.25 -8.87
N ASP A 160 16.02 -5.98 -9.29
CA ASP A 160 15.06 -4.96 -8.83
C ASP A 160 13.65 -5.13 -9.44
N LEU A 161 13.12 -6.36 -9.56
CA LEU A 161 11.78 -6.69 -10.06
C LEU A 161 11.12 -7.80 -9.22
N ILE A 162 9.85 -7.64 -8.85
CA ILE A 162 9.05 -8.66 -8.14
C ILE A 162 8.62 -9.72 -9.16
N SER A 163 9.21 -10.91 -9.11
CA SER A 163 8.83 -12.02 -10.00
C SER A 163 7.55 -12.70 -9.54
N GLU A 164 7.38 -12.88 -8.23
CA GLU A 164 6.25 -13.55 -7.61
C GLU A 164 5.78 -12.81 -6.35
N ARG A 165 4.49 -12.92 -6.06
CA ARG A 165 3.87 -12.53 -4.79
C ARG A 165 2.90 -13.63 -4.35
N GLN A 166 2.99 -14.06 -3.11
CA GLN A 166 1.98 -14.91 -2.49
C GLN A 166 1.22 -14.12 -1.43
N LEU A 167 -0.09 -14.36 -1.31
CA LEU A 167 -0.94 -13.92 -0.21
C LEU A 167 -1.53 -15.16 0.48
N THR A 168 -1.44 -15.21 1.81
CA THR A 168 -2.12 -16.19 2.65
C THR A 168 -3.10 -15.45 3.57
N ILE A 169 -4.40 -15.67 3.38
CA ILE A 169 -5.47 -14.98 4.13
C ILE A 169 -5.98 -15.90 5.24
N GLY A 170 -5.76 -15.50 6.50
CA GLY A 170 -6.29 -16.16 7.70
C GLY A 170 -5.80 -17.59 7.94
N GLU A 171 -5.14 -17.83 9.08
CA GLU A 171 -4.66 -19.18 9.48
C GLU A 171 -5.79 -20.23 9.56
N SER A 172 -7.03 -19.78 9.75
CA SER A 172 -8.24 -20.62 9.82
C SER A 172 -8.92 -20.90 8.47
N GLN A 173 -8.63 -20.14 7.40
CA GLN A 173 -9.36 -20.23 6.13
C GLN A 173 -8.54 -20.78 4.96
N GLY A 174 -7.25 -21.05 5.12
CA GLY A 174 -6.44 -21.81 4.14
C GLY A 174 -6.39 -21.25 2.71
N MET A 175 -6.87 -20.02 2.49
CA MET A 175 -6.93 -19.38 1.19
C MET A 175 -5.55 -18.82 0.83
N THR A 176 -5.08 -19.21 -0.34
CA THR A 176 -3.79 -18.76 -0.86
C THR A 176 -3.95 -18.25 -2.28
N SER A 177 -3.39 -17.08 -2.55
CA SER A 177 -3.26 -16.53 -3.90
C SER A 177 -1.77 -16.49 -4.27
N HIS A 178 -1.42 -17.04 -5.42
CA HIS A 178 -0.09 -16.91 -6.00
C HIS A 178 -0.17 -16.04 -7.25
N THR A 179 0.64 -14.99 -7.31
CA THR A 179 0.67 -14.02 -8.40
C THR A 179 2.06 -14.01 -9.03
N THR A 180 2.11 -14.10 -10.36
CA THR A 180 3.33 -13.87 -11.16
C THR A 180 3.20 -12.56 -11.93
N PHE A 181 4.33 -11.89 -12.17
CA PHE A 181 4.36 -10.61 -12.89
C PHE A 181 5.19 -10.71 -14.18
N THR A 182 4.75 -10.01 -15.21
CA THR A 182 5.48 -9.79 -16.47
C THR A 182 5.67 -8.29 -16.65
N TYR A 183 6.87 -7.91 -17.08
CA TYR A 183 7.30 -6.51 -17.13
C TYR A 183 7.40 -5.97 -18.56
N GLY A 184 6.99 -4.71 -18.72
CA GLY A 184 7.21 -3.94 -19.94
C GLY A 184 8.53 -3.16 -19.91
N LYS A 185 8.63 -2.13 -20.75
CA LYS A 185 9.75 -1.17 -20.75
C LYS A 185 9.46 0.14 -20.00
N VAL A 186 8.25 0.29 -19.46
CA VAL A 186 7.83 1.49 -18.73
C VAL A 186 8.46 1.48 -17.35
N LYS A 187 9.28 2.48 -17.03
CA LYS A 187 9.91 2.61 -15.71
C LYS A 187 8.87 2.97 -14.64
N ASP A 188 9.13 2.58 -13.41
CA ASP A 188 8.38 3.05 -12.24
C ASP A 188 9.18 4.14 -11.50
N PRO A 189 9.11 5.42 -11.93
CA PRO A 189 9.79 6.47 -11.20
C PRO A 189 9.14 6.74 -9.84
N ALA A 190 7.83 6.51 -9.68
CA ALA A 190 7.07 6.91 -8.50
C ALA A 190 7.06 5.84 -7.39
N GLY A 191 7.49 4.61 -7.68
CA GLY A 191 7.56 3.52 -6.72
C GLY A 191 6.16 3.03 -6.30
N LEU A 192 5.33 2.66 -7.26
CA LEU A 192 3.90 2.39 -7.09
C LEU A 192 3.63 1.01 -6.48
N MET A 193 4.01 0.81 -5.21
CA MET A 193 3.77 -0.43 -4.46
C MET A 193 2.30 -0.86 -4.42
N VAL A 194 1.36 0.07 -4.58
CA VAL A 194 -0.09 -0.20 -4.72
C VAL A 194 -0.43 -1.15 -5.88
N LEU A 195 0.40 -1.25 -6.94
CA LEU A 195 0.17 -2.20 -8.04
C LEU A 195 0.44 -3.66 -7.63
N TYR A 196 1.22 -3.85 -6.56
CA TYR A 196 1.63 -5.14 -6.00
C TYR A 196 0.87 -5.51 -4.71
N ILE A 197 0.44 -4.50 -3.94
CA ILE A 197 -0.36 -4.63 -2.72
C ILE A 197 -1.68 -3.85 -2.94
N PRO A 198 -2.73 -4.51 -3.49
CA PRO A 198 -3.97 -3.85 -3.89
C PRO A 198 -4.68 -3.10 -2.75
N GLU A 199 -4.53 -3.53 -1.51
CA GLU A 199 -5.12 -2.90 -0.32
C GLU A 199 -4.56 -1.49 -0.05
N PHE A 200 -3.51 -1.08 -0.75
CA PHE A 200 -3.05 0.32 -0.75
C PHE A 200 -3.87 1.20 -1.73
N SER A 201 -4.89 0.68 -2.42
CA SER A 201 -5.83 1.52 -3.19
C SER A 201 -6.62 2.48 -2.31
N ASP A 202 -6.94 2.04 -1.10
CA ASP A 202 -7.88 2.73 -0.21
C ASP A 202 -7.18 3.81 0.62
N MET A 203 -5.86 3.65 0.82
CA MET A 203 -4.94 4.67 1.29
C MET A 203 -3.59 4.49 0.58
N PRO A 204 -3.35 5.18 -0.55
CA PRO A 204 -2.10 5.13 -1.31
C PRO A 204 -0.89 5.66 -0.53
N LEU A 205 -0.27 4.78 0.27
CA LEU A 205 0.94 5.09 1.02
C LEU A 205 2.16 5.25 0.10
N PRO A 206 3.16 6.07 0.47
CA PRO A 206 4.38 6.24 -0.33
C PRO A 206 5.18 4.93 -0.41
N GLY A 207 5.43 4.42 -1.62
CA GLY A 207 6.10 3.13 -1.79
C GLY A 207 7.51 3.05 -1.20
N ALA A 208 8.23 4.17 -1.15
CA ALA A 208 9.55 4.29 -0.52
C ALA A 208 9.56 3.96 1.00
N TRP A 209 8.41 3.91 1.66
CA TRP A 209 8.30 3.44 3.04
C TRP A 209 8.45 1.91 3.16
N PHE A 210 8.30 1.18 2.05
CA PHE A 210 8.26 -0.27 1.97
C PHE A 210 9.48 -0.86 1.24
N GLY A 211 10.64 -0.21 1.36
CA GLY A 211 11.89 -0.67 0.76
C GLY A 211 12.17 -0.11 -0.64
N LYS A 212 13.10 -0.76 -1.34
CA LYS A 212 13.32 -0.56 -2.78
C LYS A 212 12.04 -0.92 -3.54
N THR A 213 11.68 -0.09 -4.51
CA THR A 213 10.55 -0.31 -5.41
C THR A 213 11.03 -0.92 -6.73
N PRO A 214 10.20 -1.70 -7.45
CA PRO A 214 10.59 -2.28 -8.74
C PRO A 214 11.03 -1.22 -9.76
N THR A 215 12.03 -1.53 -10.59
CA THR A 215 12.56 -0.56 -11.58
C THR A 215 11.59 -0.29 -12.74
N TYR A 216 10.76 -1.28 -13.08
CA TYR A 216 9.79 -1.22 -14.18
C TYR A 216 8.37 -1.50 -13.65
N LEU A 217 7.36 -1.01 -14.35
CA LEU A 217 5.96 -1.31 -14.07
C LEU A 217 5.56 -2.66 -14.73
N PRO A 218 4.66 -3.43 -14.09
CA PRO A 218 4.28 -4.76 -14.57
C PRO A 218 3.23 -4.64 -15.68
N SER A 219 3.56 -5.03 -16.92
CA SER A 219 2.60 -4.97 -18.04
C SER A 219 1.46 -5.99 -17.93
N LYS A 220 1.68 -7.08 -17.18
CA LYS A 220 0.67 -8.11 -16.87
C LYS A 220 0.98 -8.75 -15.53
N ARG A 221 -0.06 -9.17 -14.79
CA ARG A 221 0.04 -10.18 -13.74
C ARG A 221 -0.94 -11.33 -13.99
N VAL A 222 -0.62 -12.51 -13.49
CA VAL A 222 -1.52 -13.67 -13.44
C VAL A 222 -1.61 -14.11 -11.99
N SER A 223 -2.82 -14.17 -11.44
CA SER A 223 -3.09 -14.59 -10.06
C SER A 223 -3.92 -15.85 -10.03
N THR A 224 -3.40 -16.88 -9.38
CA THR A 224 -4.06 -18.17 -9.16
C THR A 224 -4.55 -18.24 -7.71
N LEU A 225 -5.86 -18.26 -7.51
CA LEU A 225 -6.49 -18.41 -6.21
C LEU A 225 -6.80 -19.89 -5.93
N LYS A 226 -6.33 -20.38 -4.78
CA LYS A 226 -6.68 -21.69 -4.24
C LYS A 226 -7.60 -21.51 -3.03
N MET A 227 -8.80 -22.08 -3.12
CA MET A 227 -9.80 -22.09 -2.04
C MET A 227 -9.86 -23.46 -1.36
N PRO A 228 -10.15 -23.56 -0.05
CA PRO A 228 -10.24 -24.87 0.64
C PRO A 228 -11.34 -25.78 0.09
N VAL A 229 -12.42 -25.17 -0.42
CA VAL A 229 -13.65 -25.85 -0.86
C VAL A 229 -13.64 -26.25 -2.34
N SER A 230 -12.60 -25.89 -3.10
CA SER A 230 -12.49 -26.21 -4.53
C SER A 230 -11.09 -26.68 -4.90
N ASN A 231 -11.01 -27.87 -5.50
CA ASN A 231 -9.78 -28.37 -6.11
C ASN A 231 -9.48 -27.73 -7.48
N LEU A 232 -10.43 -26.98 -8.06
CA LEU A 232 -10.23 -26.21 -9.28
C LEU A 232 -9.73 -24.80 -8.93
N PRO A 233 -8.50 -24.42 -9.34
CA PRO A 233 -8.00 -23.08 -9.13
C PRO A 233 -8.75 -22.07 -10.00
N VAL A 234 -8.95 -20.86 -9.48
CA VAL A 234 -9.46 -19.72 -10.23
C VAL A 234 -8.27 -18.89 -10.69
N GLU A 235 -8.20 -18.57 -11.99
CA GLU A 235 -7.13 -17.75 -12.56
C GLU A 235 -7.68 -16.38 -12.97
N MET A 236 -6.98 -15.31 -12.56
CA MET A 236 -7.25 -13.94 -12.95
C MET A 236 -6.01 -13.35 -13.64
N THR A 237 -6.15 -12.96 -14.91
CA THR A 237 -5.15 -12.14 -15.60
C THR A 237 -5.50 -10.67 -15.41
N THR A 238 -4.55 -9.83 -15.01
CA THR A 238 -4.69 -8.37 -15.10
C THR A 238 -3.70 -7.83 -16.12
N THR A 239 -4.14 -7.05 -17.10
CA THR A 239 -3.26 -6.27 -18.00
C THR A 239 -3.16 -4.82 -17.54
N TYR A 240 -2.05 -4.14 -17.87
CA TYR A 240 -1.78 -2.76 -17.48
C TYR A 240 -1.47 -1.90 -18.72
N ASP A 241 -2.36 -0.95 -19.01
CA ASP A 241 -2.24 -0.01 -20.11
C ASP A 241 -1.76 1.36 -19.60
N TYR A 242 -0.66 1.87 -20.16
CA TYR A 242 0.00 3.08 -19.70
C TYR A 242 -0.18 4.26 -20.66
N THR A 243 -0.54 5.43 -20.11
CA THR A 243 -0.34 6.72 -20.77
C THR A 243 0.86 7.41 -20.13
N LEU A 244 1.81 7.86 -20.95
CA LEU A 244 3.04 8.50 -20.51
C LEU A 244 3.03 10.01 -20.80
N ASP A 245 3.70 10.80 -19.97
CA ASP A 245 4.01 12.20 -20.28
C ASP A 245 5.17 12.32 -21.29
N ALA A 246 5.47 13.55 -21.71
CA ALA A 246 6.59 13.86 -22.61
C ALA A 246 7.99 13.52 -22.04
N LYS A 247 8.10 13.21 -20.73
CA LYS A 247 9.32 12.73 -20.08
C LYS A 247 9.35 11.20 -19.94
N GLY A 248 8.34 10.49 -20.47
CA GLY A 248 8.21 9.03 -20.39
C GLY A 248 7.72 8.50 -19.03
N ARG A 249 7.16 9.35 -18.17
CA ARG A 249 6.63 8.97 -16.85
C ARG A 249 5.15 8.57 -16.94
N PRO A 250 4.68 7.55 -16.21
CA PRO A 250 3.26 7.15 -16.22
C PRO A 250 2.37 8.22 -15.59
N VAL A 251 1.47 8.82 -16.37
CA VAL A 251 0.45 9.77 -15.87
C VAL A 251 -0.94 9.13 -15.76
N LYS A 252 -1.16 8.01 -16.45
CA LYS A 252 -2.35 7.19 -16.29
C LYS A 252 -1.98 5.71 -16.43
N ILE A 253 -2.54 4.87 -15.58
CA ILE A 253 -2.47 3.41 -15.65
C ILE A 253 -3.91 2.90 -15.61
N VAL A 254 -4.32 2.13 -16.61
CA VAL A 254 -5.61 1.41 -16.58
C VAL A 254 -5.31 -0.06 -16.42
N THR A 255 -5.87 -0.69 -15.39
CA THR A 255 -5.85 -2.13 -15.23
C THR A 255 -7.18 -2.72 -15.69
N THR A 256 -7.12 -3.81 -16.43
CA THR A 256 -8.30 -4.61 -16.80
C THR A 256 -8.10 -6.03 -16.33
N ASP A 257 -9.00 -6.52 -15.48
CA ASP A 257 -9.06 -7.90 -15.06
C ASP A 257 -9.81 -8.78 -16.09
N ASP A 258 -9.29 -9.98 -16.35
CA ASP A 258 -9.89 -11.04 -17.17
C ASP A 258 -9.92 -12.34 -16.33
N LEU A 259 -11.14 -12.79 -16.02
CA LEU A 259 -11.41 -13.92 -15.12
C LEU A 259 -11.60 -15.22 -15.92
N GLN A 260 -10.63 -16.13 -15.80
CA GLN A 260 -10.67 -17.43 -16.47
C GLN A 260 -10.97 -18.54 -15.45
N SER A 261 -12.27 -18.74 -15.16
CA SER A 261 -12.72 -19.88 -14.37
C SER A 261 -12.79 -21.16 -15.22
N LYS A 262 -12.17 -22.23 -14.73
CA LYS A 262 -12.37 -23.61 -15.25
C LYS A 262 -13.54 -24.34 -14.59
N SER A 263 -14.18 -23.73 -13.60
CA SER A 263 -15.37 -24.26 -12.92
C SER A 263 -16.64 -23.59 -13.43
N LYS A 264 -17.65 -24.39 -13.82
CA LYS A 264 -18.98 -23.91 -14.18
C LYS A 264 -19.85 -23.55 -12.97
N ASP A 265 -19.49 -24.06 -11.80
CA ASP A 265 -20.26 -23.92 -10.56
C ASP A 265 -19.75 -22.76 -9.69
N PHE A 266 -18.85 -21.92 -10.22
CA PHE A 266 -18.30 -20.77 -9.50
C PHE A 266 -19.24 -19.57 -9.58
N ILE A 267 -20.10 -19.41 -8.56
CA ILE A 267 -20.81 -18.16 -8.28
C ILE A 267 -19.84 -17.23 -7.53
N PRO A 268 -19.59 -15.99 -8.00
CA PRO A 268 -18.47 -15.15 -7.54
C PRO A 268 -18.69 -14.46 -6.17
N ASP A 269 -19.20 -15.17 -5.16
CA ASP A 269 -19.60 -14.60 -3.87
C ASP A 269 -18.48 -14.50 -2.81
N PHE A 270 -17.25 -14.89 -3.16
CA PHE A 270 -16.02 -14.37 -2.52
C PHE A 270 -15.40 -13.22 -3.36
N THR A 271 -16.29 -12.42 -3.95
CA THR A 271 -16.03 -11.22 -4.75
C THR A 271 -15.14 -11.43 -5.97
N GLY A 272 -15.55 -12.34 -6.85
CA GLY A 272 -15.06 -12.44 -8.24
C GLY A 272 -15.53 -11.27 -9.12
N LYS A 273 -15.44 -10.05 -8.59
CA LYS A 273 -15.78 -8.79 -9.24
C LYS A 273 -14.70 -8.50 -10.28
N ILE A 274 -15.05 -8.50 -11.56
CA ILE A 274 -14.15 -8.11 -12.64
C ILE A 274 -13.96 -6.59 -12.53
N ARG A 275 -12.77 -6.14 -12.12
CA ARG A 275 -12.51 -4.73 -11.86
C ARG A 275 -11.77 -4.07 -13.01
N ARG A 276 -12.07 -2.79 -13.21
CA ARG A 276 -11.19 -1.83 -13.88
C ARG A 276 -10.69 -0.84 -12.85
N THR A 277 -9.38 -0.81 -12.60
CA THR A 277 -8.79 0.22 -11.74
C THR A 277 -8.01 1.21 -12.58
N THR A 278 -8.33 2.49 -12.45
CA THR A 278 -7.61 3.58 -13.12
C THR A 278 -6.80 4.35 -12.08
N PHE A 279 -5.49 4.38 -12.27
CA PHE A 279 -4.57 5.23 -11.52
C PHE A 279 -4.29 6.48 -12.38
N THR A 280 -4.46 7.66 -11.81
CA THR A 280 -4.08 8.94 -12.42
C THR A 280 -3.01 9.59 -11.55
N ILE A 281 -1.88 9.93 -12.14
CA ILE A 281 -0.68 10.38 -11.45
C ILE A 281 -0.34 11.79 -11.93
N THR A 282 -0.26 12.73 -10.99
CA THR A 282 0.28 14.07 -11.24
C THR A 282 1.64 14.15 -10.58
N TYR A 283 2.67 14.49 -11.37
CA TYR A 283 4.00 14.75 -10.85
C TYR A 283 4.16 16.21 -10.40
N LYS A 284 5.14 16.43 -9.53
CA LYS A 284 5.71 17.76 -9.27
C LYS A 284 6.53 18.23 -10.49
#